data_AF-A0A923T5R9-F1
#
_entry.id   AF-A0A923T5R9-F1
#
_cell.length_a   1.000
_cell.length_b   1.000
_cell.length_c   1.000
_cell.angle_alpha   90.00
_cell.angle_beta   90.00
_cell.angle_gamma   90.00
#
_symmetry.space_group_name_H-M   'P 1'
#
loop_
_entity.id
_entity.type
_entity.pdbx_description
1 polymer ?
#
loop_
_entity_poly.entity_id
_entity_poly.type
_entity_poly.pdbx_seq_one_letter_code
_entity_poly.pdbx_strand_id
1 'polypeptide(L)'
;MIRSFLAAAAFLLLLLAQLTTLQRCATPSAPTGGPRDTIGPALVLEKSSPNFQTNSRPEEIILTFDEWVKLDPKQQILISPPLELGEDNRPELQRRSLVINLAGLELRDSVTYVVNIGAAVQDLNEGNPTENLRFVFATGPVLDSASVSGTLVEDFTGKPIDGATFTLYGNLADTAALTENPTYFAQTNKEGNFTVYNIRPGRYRAIALLRNPAATNYYLDFTGFAQPQAVGFVDSVLNVADGSNTVGTIRLSAIPRPLRVNTFDSTAVGQYRLVLNQAAEGVEVISQRDYLRRNDQDTLRLFYRSAGPDSILVGRDGVWVDTLVVGNRPATQETPLRLLSASGGRLNPEEGVVLRYNQPLETVDTSRIRLLRDTLTSGLPYRFALDTLYPGVLRLQARWAPEGKYRLRVLPAALTAWSGATNPDTLALAFTAASPEQYGTLNLGIAGLDSTQQYLLRLVESDKVVPETQRVLRFTTEANLRYAGLKPATYLVEIIVDANANGRYDAGNYLLRRQPETIRRFPIEALRANWEVDEKINLISSE
;
A
#
# COMPACT_ATOMS: atom_id res chain seq x y z
N MET A 1 0.29 40.00 -88.49
CA MET A 1 0.86 39.18 -87.38
C MET A 1 0.38 39.58 -85.99
N ILE A 2 0.10 40.85 -85.69
CA ILE A 2 -0.29 41.27 -84.31
C ILE A 2 -1.71 40.81 -83.91
N ARG A 3 -2.69 40.83 -84.83
CA ARG A 3 -4.08 40.42 -84.53
C ARG A 3 -4.24 38.93 -84.22
N SER A 4 -3.46 38.06 -84.87
CA SER A 4 -3.48 36.62 -84.63
C SER A 4 -2.87 36.25 -83.28
N PHE A 5 -1.88 37.02 -82.81
CA PHE A 5 -1.26 36.82 -81.50
C PHE A 5 -2.19 37.21 -80.35
N LEU A 6 -2.93 38.32 -80.49
CA LEU A 6 -3.93 38.77 -79.51
C LEU A 6 -5.12 37.80 -79.40
N ALA A 7 -5.58 37.22 -80.51
CA ALA A 7 -6.66 36.23 -80.49
C ALA A 7 -6.22 34.92 -79.81
N ALA A 8 -4.99 34.47 -80.06
CA ALA A 8 -4.42 33.28 -79.40
C ALA A 8 -4.23 33.50 -77.90
N ALA A 9 -3.75 34.69 -77.48
CA ALA A 9 -3.61 35.03 -76.06
C ALA A 9 -4.95 35.12 -75.34
N ALA A 10 -5.98 35.71 -75.98
CA ALA A 10 -7.33 35.77 -75.43
C ALA A 10 -7.96 34.38 -75.30
N PHE A 11 -7.75 33.49 -76.28
CA PHE A 11 -8.22 32.11 -76.23
C PHE A 11 -7.52 31.30 -75.14
N LEU A 12 -6.20 31.50 -74.96
CA LEU A 12 -5.44 30.86 -73.88
C LEU A 12 -5.89 31.32 -72.49
N LEU A 13 -6.20 32.62 -72.33
CA LEU A 13 -6.75 33.18 -71.10
C LEU A 13 -8.16 32.64 -70.79
N LEU A 14 -8.99 32.47 -71.82
CA LEU A 14 -10.31 31.84 -71.69
C LEU A 14 -10.22 30.36 -71.29
N LEU A 15 -9.27 29.62 -71.86
CA LEU A 15 -8.99 28.24 -71.47
C LEU A 15 -8.45 28.13 -70.04
N LEU A 16 -7.57 29.06 -69.64
CA LEU A 16 -7.05 29.12 -68.27
C LEU A 16 -8.16 29.47 -67.25
N ALA A 17 -9.09 30.35 -67.62
CA ALA A 17 -10.26 30.70 -66.81
C ALA A 17 -11.28 29.55 -66.71
N GLN A 18 -11.40 28.72 -67.76
CA GLN A 18 -12.22 27.52 -67.73
C GLN A 18 -11.60 26.41 -66.87
N LEU A 19 -10.27 26.28 -66.83
CA LEU A 19 -9.60 25.31 -65.95
C LEU A 19 -9.71 25.66 -64.45
N THR A 20 -9.80 26.95 -64.07
CA THR A 20 -9.92 27.36 -62.67
C THR A 20 -11.34 27.26 -62.11
N THR A 21 -12.37 27.13 -62.95
CA THR A 21 -13.78 27.04 -62.52
C THR A 21 -14.26 25.60 -62.29
N LEU A 22 -13.51 24.59 -62.73
CA LEU A 22 -13.86 23.17 -62.59
C LEU A 22 -13.24 22.47 -61.37
N GLN A 23 -12.49 23.17 -60.50
CA GLN A 23 -11.89 22.59 -59.28
C GLN A 23 -12.77 22.67 -58.02
N ARG A 24 -14.06 23.00 -58.13
CA ARG A 24 -14.99 22.94 -56.98
C ARG A 24 -15.61 21.54 -56.84
N CYS A 25 -14.78 20.56 -56.46
CA CYS A 25 -15.29 19.34 -55.85
C CYS A 25 -15.73 19.68 -54.41
N ALA A 26 -17.03 19.61 -54.15
CA ALA A 26 -17.54 19.57 -52.77
C ALA A 26 -17.10 18.25 -52.14
N THR A 27 -16.20 18.32 -51.15
CA THR A 27 -15.89 17.18 -50.28
C THR A 27 -17.11 16.88 -49.41
N PRO A 28 -17.69 15.67 -49.43
CA PRO A 28 -18.73 15.31 -48.48
C PRO A 28 -18.08 15.23 -47.09
N SER A 29 -18.22 16.28 -46.29
CA SER A 29 -17.97 16.19 -44.85
C SER A 29 -19.10 15.40 -44.21
N ALA A 30 -18.77 14.42 -43.37
CA ALA A 30 -19.76 13.76 -42.54
C ALA A 30 -20.53 14.83 -41.75
N PRO A 31 -21.86 14.74 -41.64
CA PRO A 31 -22.62 15.66 -40.79
C PRO A 31 -21.99 15.62 -39.40
N THR A 32 -21.67 16.78 -38.83
CA THR A 32 -21.31 16.88 -37.42
C THR A 32 -22.54 16.39 -36.65
N GLY A 33 -22.41 15.21 -36.03
CA GLY A 33 -23.47 14.63 -35.22
C GLY A 33 -23.91 15.61 -34.12
N GLY A 34 -25.11 15.37 -33.57
CA GLY A 34 -25.59 16.13 -32.43
C GLY A 34 -24.63 16.05 -31.23
N PRO A 35 -24.85 16.89 -30.20
CA PRO A 35 -24.11 16.74 -28.95
C PRO A 35 -24.22 15.31 -28.45
N ARG A 36 -23.09 14.76 -27.98
CA ARG A 36 -23.01 13.39 -27.44
C ARG A 36 -23.98 13.26 -26.27
N ASP A 37 -24.71 12.15 -26.22
CA ASP A 37 -25.55 11.84 -25.07
C ASP A 37 -24.68 11.54 -23.84
N THR A 38 -25.09 12.06 -22.70
CA THR A 38 -24.39 11.93 -21.41
C THR A 38 -25.30 11.37 -20.31
N ILE A 39 -26.59 11.13 -20.62
CA ILE A 39 -27.57 10.64 -19.68
C ILE A 39 -27.64 9.11 -19.82
N GLY A 40 -27.73 8.41 -18.69
CA GLY A 40 -27.94 6.96 -18.67
C GLY A 40 -29.41 6.57 -18.83
N PRO A 41 -29.70 5.29 -19.08
CA PRO A 41 -31.05 4.83 -19.39
C PRO A 41 -31.99 4.98 -18.19
N ALA A 42 -33.23 5.41 -18.43
CA ALA A 42 -34.23 5.63 -17.39
C ALA A 42 -35.23 4.46 -17.32
N LEU A 43 -35.75 4.17 -16.12
CA LEU A 43 -36.78 3.14 -15.94
C LEU A 43 -38.14 3.61 -16.45
N VAL A 44 -38.79 2.75 -17.23
CA VAL A 44 -40.22 2.84 -17.57
C VAL A 44 -40.99 2.09 -16.50
N LEU A 45 -41.48 2.84 -15.50
CA LEU A 45 -42.10 2.29 -14.29
C LEU A 45 -43.33 1.42 -14.60
N GLU A 46 -44.14 1.80 -15.58
CA GLU A 46 -45.37 1.07 -15.94
C GLU A 46 -45.10 -0.31 -16.57
N LYS A 47 -43.87 -0.53 -17.04
CA LYS A 47 -43.40 -1.79 -17.64
C LYS A 47 -42.39 -2.52 -16.75
N SER A 48 -42.16 -2.03 -15.55
CA SER A 48 -41.23 -2.62 -14.58
C SER A 48 -41.99 -3.20 -13.41
N SER A 49 -41.38 -4.15 -12.70
CA SER A 49 -41.91 -4.64 -11.43
C SER A 49 -42.08 -3.47 -10.45
N PRO A 50 -43.18 -3.41 -9.68
CA PRO A 50 -43.36 -2.38 -8.66
C PRO A 50 -42.25 -2.45 -7.60
N ASN A 51 -41.60 -1.32 -7.33
CA ASN A 51 -40.55 -1.22 -6.31
C ASN A 51 -41.16 -1.04 -4.91
N PHE A 52 -40.38 -1.30 -3.86
CA PHE A 52 -40.74 -1.11 -2.44
C PHE A 52 -42.01 -1.85 -1.99
N GLN A 53 -42.23 -3.06 -2.52
CA GLN A 53 -43.37 -3.89 -2.11
C GLN A 53 -43.11 -4.61 -0.77
N THR A 54 -44.17 -4.84 -0.01
CA THR A 54 -44.16 -5.65 1.24
C THR A 54 -44.96 -6.93 1.05
N ASN A 55 -44.75 -7.92 1.91
CA ASN A 55 -45.33 -9.27 1.80
C ASN A 55 -45.16 -9.86 0.40
N SER A 56 -44.03 -9.56 -0.24
CA SER A 56 -43.77 -9.87 -1.65
C SER A 56 -42.69 -10.93 -1.77
N ARG A 57 -42.97 -11.94 -2.58
CA ARG A 57 -42.05 -13.02 -2.96
C ARG A 57 -42.07 -13.14 -4.49
N PRO A 58 -41.44 -12.19 -5.21
CA PRO A 58 -41.49 -12.19 -6.67
C PRO A 58 -40.73 -13.40 -7.21
N GLU A 59 -41.31 -14.09 -8.19
CA GLU A 59 -40.61 -15.11 -8.98
C GLU A 59 -39.69 -14.47 -10.02
N GLU A 60 -39.96 -13.22 -10.42
CA GLU A 60 -39.19 -12.49 -11.42
C GLU A 60 -39.20 -10.99 -11.11
N ILE A 61 -38.05 -10.34 -11.30
CA ILE A 61 -37.91 -8.88 -11.25
C ILE A 61 -37.60 -8.40 -12.68
N ILE A 62 -38.49 -7.58 -13.24
CA ILE A 62 -38.34 -7.00 -14.58
C ILE A 62 -38.10 -5.50 -14.43
N LEU A 63 -37.00 -5.01 -14.98
CA LEU A 63 -36.67 -3.59 -15.02
C LEU A 63 -36.57 -3.16 -16.49
N THR A 64 -37.60 -2.47 -16.98
CA THR A 64 -37.69 -2.05 -18.38
C THR A 64 -37.16 -0.63 -18.55
N PHE A 65 -36.24 -0.43 -19.49
CA PHE A 65 -35.65 0.89 -19.78
C PHE A 65 -36.37 1.59 -20.96
N ASP A 66 -36.20 2.90 -21.05
CA ASP A 66 -36.72 3.72 -22.16
C ASP A 66 -35.95 3.51 -23.47
N GLU A 67 -34.68 3.12 -23.37
CA GLU A 67 -33.79 2.81 -24.49
C GLU A 67 -33.18 1.40 -24.43
N TRP A 68 -32.42 1.03 -25.47
CA TRP A 68 -31.70 -0.26 -25.50
C TRP A 68 -30.48 -0.21 -24.59
N VAL A 69 -30.30 -1.26 -23.80
CA VAL A 69 -29.24 -1.34 -22.79
C VAL A 69 -28.34 -2.55 -23.00
N LYS A 70 -27.17 -2.52 -22.37
CA LYS A 70 -26.22 -3.62 -22.25
C LYS A 70 -25.76 -3.77 -20.80
N LEU A 71 -25.29 -4.96 -20.44
CA LEU A 71 -24.66 -5.21 -19.15
C LEU A 71 -23.16 -4.95 -19.23
N ASP A 72 -22.60 -4.25 -18.24
CA ASP A 72 -21.16 -4.14 -18.07
C ASP A 72 -20.63 -5.40 -17.38
N PRO A 73 -19.82 -6.24 -18.05
CA PRO A 73 -19.30 -7.47 -17.46
C PRO A 73 -18.36 -7.23 -16.27
N LYS A 74 -17.90 -5.98 -16.07
CA LYS A 74 -17.05 -5.60 -14.91
C LYS A 74 -17.86 -5.25 -13.68
N GLN A 75 -19.16 -4.96 -13.82
CA GLN A 75 -20.04 -4.56 -12.73
C GLN A 75 -20.95 -5.73 -12.37
N GLN A 76 -21.05 -6.02 -11.07
CA GLN A 76 -21.91 -7.09 -10.57
C GLN A 76 -23.21 -6.51 -10.04
N ILE A 77 -24.33 -7.17 -10.37
CA ILE A 77 -25.61 -6.93 -9.69
C ILE A 77 -25.56 -7.68 -8.36
N LEU A 78 -25.76 -6.97 -7.25
CA LEU A 78 -25.62 -7.51 -5.91
C LEU A 78 -26.99 -7.60 -5.24
N ILE A 79 -27.26 -8.70 -4.53
CA ILE A 79 -28.50 -8.88 -3.77
C ILE A 79 -28.13 -9.01 -2.30
N SER A 80 -28.66 -8.12 -1.45
CA SER A 80 -28.48 -8.13 0.01
C SER A 80 -29.83 -8.32 0.70
N PRO A 81 -30.02 -9.30 1.60
CA PRO A 81 -29.07 -10.34 2.00
C PRO A 81 -28.56 -11.20 0.83
N PRO A 82 -27.35 -11.78 0.94
CA PRO A 82 -26.79 -12.66 -0.09
C PRO A 82 -27.74 -13.78 -0.50
N LEU A 83 -27.94 -13.93 -1.81
CA LEU A 83 -28.74 -14.97 -2.43
C LEU A 83 -27.88 -15.72 -3.44
N GLU A 84 -27.85 -17.04 -3.35
CA GLU A 84 -27.13 -17.88 -4.32
C GLU A 84 -27.97 -18.02 -5.58
N LEU A 85 -27.53 -17.37 -6.66
CA LEU A 85 -28.18 -17.48 -7.96
C LEU A 85 -27.65 -18.69 -8.71
N GLY A 86 -28.53 -19.61 -9.09
CA GLY A 86 -28.23 -20.71 -10.01
C GLY A 86 -27.93 -20.23 -11.43
N GLU A 87 -27.55 -21.15 -12.34
CA GLU A 87 -27.31 -20.82 -13.74
C GLU A 87 -28.55 -20.23 -14.42
N ASP A 88 -29.73 -20.76 -14.11
CA ASP A 88 -31.02 -20.32 -14.64
C ASP A 88 -31.54 -19.01 -14.01
N ASN A 89 -30.91 -18.54 -12.93
CA ASN A 89 -31.30 -17.34 -12.19
C ASN A 89 -30.39 -16.14 -12.49
N ARG A 90 -29.43 -16.28 -13.42
CA ARG A 90 -28.50 -15.20 -13.75
C ARG A 90 -29.24 -14.02 -14.38
N PRO A 91 -28.95 -12.78 -13.96
CA PRO A 91 -29.53 -11.60 -14.58
C PRO A 91 -29.24 -11.57 -16.08
N GLU A 92 -30.28 -11.37 -16.89
CA GLU A 92 -30.18 -11.35 -18.34
C GLU A 92 -30.94 -10.17 -18.96
N LEU A 93 -30.59 -9.82 -20.18
CA LEU A 93 -31.31 -8.79 -20.94
C LEU A 93 -32.29 -9.42 -21.90
N GLN A 94 -33.57 -9.08 -21.72
CA GLN A 94 -34.63 -9.38 -22.67
C GLN A 94 -35.08 -8.08 -23.35
N ARG A 95 -34.58 -7.90 -24.58
CA ARG A 95 -34.71 -6.65 -25.35
C ARG A 95 -34.10 -5.45 -24.62
N ARG A 96 -34.94 -4.56 -24.08
CA ARG A 96 -34.57 -3.37 -23.31
C ARG A 96 -34.89 -3.51 -21.83
N SER A 97 -35.04 -4.74 -21.35
CA SER A 97 -35.40 -5.02 -19.96
C SER A 97 -34.35 -5.92 -19.34
N LEU A 98 -33.94 -5.58 -18.11
CA LEU A 98 -33.18 -6.47 -17.25
C LEU A 98 -34.14 -7.38 -16.51
N VAL A 99 -33.95 -8.69 -16.66
CA VAL A 99 -34.75 -9.73 -16.03
C VAL A 99 -33.89 -10.46 -15.03
N ILE A 100 -34.35 -10.52 -13.78
CA ILE A 100 -33.71 -11.28 -12.70
C ILE A 100 -34.72 -12.34 -12.23
N ASN A 101 -34.45 -13.58 -12.61
CA ASN A 101 -35.29 -14.71 -12.26
C ASN A 101 -34.97 -15.19 -10.84
N LEU A 102 -35.98 -15.15 -9.95
CA LEU A 102 -35.90 -15.61 -8.57
C LEU A 102 -36.74 -16.87 -8.31
N ALA A 103 -37.34 -17.45 -9.36
CA ALA A 103 -38.14 -18.65 -9.26
C ALA A 103 -37.31 -19.82 -8.69
N GLY A 104 -37.89 -20.57 -7.76
CA GLY A 104 -37.25 -21.70 -7.10
C GLY A 104 -36.21 -21.32 -6.04
N LEU A 105 -35.89 -20.03 -5.86
CA LEU A 105 -34.98 -19.58 -4.80
C LEU A 105 -35.69 -19.45 -3.45
N GLU A 106 -35.04 -19.91 -2.39
CA GLU A 106 -35.56 -19.80 -1.04
C GLU A 106 -35.27 -18.41 -0.45
N LEU A 107 -36.29 -17.55 -0.43
CA LEU A 107 -36.19 -16.23 0.20
C LEU A 107 -36.48 -16.33 1.71
N ARG A 108 -35.63 -15.70 2.52
CA ARG A 108 -35.75 -15.60 3.97
C ARG A 108 -37.06 -14.93 4.37
N ASP A 109 -37.70 -15.43 5.43
CA ASP A 109 -38.94 -14.87 5.97
C ASP A 109 -38.71 -13.54 6.69
N SER A 110 -39.63 -12.58 6.48
CA SER A 110 -39.65 -11.29 7.18
C SER A 110 -38.34 -10.48 7.07
N VAL A 111 -37.76 -10.42 5.86
CA VAL A 111 -36.54 -9.67 5.56
C VAL A 111 -36.76 -8.74 4.37
N THR A 112 -36.10 -7.58 4.39
CA THR A 112 -35.99 -6.67 3.25
C THR A 112 -34.81 -7.07 2.36
N TYR A 113 -35.10 -7.35 1.09
CA TYR A 113 -34.11 -7.59 0.04
C TYR A 113 -33.86 -6.29 -0.74
N VAL A 114 -32.57 -6.00 -0.96
CA VAL A 114 -32.09 -4.91 -1.80
C VAL A 114 -31.27 -5.50 -2.93
N VAL A 115 -31.79 -5.38 -4.15
CA VAL A 115 -31.07 -5.67 -5.39
C VAL A 115 -30.42 -4.37 -5.85
N ASN A 116 -29.10 -4.30 -5.77
CA ASN A 116 -28.30 -3.18 -6.22
C ASN A 116 -27.81 -3.43 -7.64
N ILE A 117 -28.38 -2.71 -8.60
CA ILE A 117 -28.02 -2.76 -10.02
C ILE A 117 -26.91 -1.76 -10.31
N GLY A 118 -26.92 -0.60 -9.65
CA GLY A 118 -25.84 0.38 -9.72
C GLY A 118 -25.53 0.78 -11.16
N ALA A 119 -24.26 0.71 -11.54
CA ALA A 119 -23.76 1.02 -12.89
C ALA A 119 -23.67 -0.21 -13.82
N ALA A 120 -24.26 -1.35 -13.43
CA ALA A 120 -24.18 -2.59 -14.21
C ALA A 120 -24.99 -2.55 -15.50
N VAL A 121 -25.98 -1.68 -15.59
CA VAL A 121 -26.74 -1.43 -16.83
C VAL A 121 -26.23 -0.13 -17.44
N GLN A 122 -25.92 -0.17 -18.74
CA GLN A 122 -25.48 0.97 -19.52
C GLN A 122 -26.30 1.07 -20.79
N ASP A 123 -26.42 2.28 -21.35
CA ASP A 123 -26.98 2.42 -22.68
C ASP A 123 -26.13 1.67 -23.72
N LEU A 124 -26.78 1.26 -24.81
CA LEU A 124 -26.12 0.48 -25.86
C LEU A 124 -25.10 1.31 -26.67
N ASN A 125 -25.38 2.60 -26.89
CA ASN A 125 -24.72 3.48 -27.86
C ASN A 125 -23.47 4.19 -27.28
N GLU A 126 -23.65 5.07 -26.30
CA GLU A 126 -22.65 5.90 -25.64
C GLU A 126 -22.03 5.24 -24.38
N GLY A 127 -22.69 4.25 -23.78
CA GLY A 127 -22.22 3.50 -22.61
C GLY A 127 -22.34 4.22 -21.26
N ASN A 128 -23.22 5.21 -21.17
CA ASN A 128 -23.62 5.89 -19.95
C ASN A 128 -24.34 4.91 -19.01
N PRO A 129 -23.89 4.75 -17.76
CA PRO A 129 -24.48 3.83 -16.80
C PRO A 129 -25.75 4.37 -16.15
N THR A 130 -26.59 3.47 -15.65
CA THR A 130 -27.62 3.83 -14.67
C THR A 130 -26.99 4.37 -13.39
N GLU A 131 -27.59 5.39 -12.79
CA GLU A 131 -27.10 5.97 -11.53
C GLU A 131 -27.88 5.42 -10.34
N ASN A 132 -27.17 4.80 -9.39
CA ASN A 132 -27.71 4.36 -8.08
C ASN A 132 -28.99 3.51 -8.13
N LEU A 133 -29.20 2.77 -9.22
CA LEU A 133 -30.41 1.99 -9.44
C LEU A 133 -30.50 0.82 -8.46
N ARG A 134 -31.60 0.76 -7.71
CA ARG A 134 -31.90 -0.27 -6.71
C ARG A 134 -33.35 -0.72 -6.77
N PHE A 135 -33.57 -2.01 -6.61
CA PHE A 135 -34.89 -2.61 -6.44
C PHE A 135 -35.00 -3.21 -5.04
N VAL A 136 -36.03 -2.85 -4.30
CA VAL A 136 -36.21 -3.19 -2.89
C VAL A 136 -37.58 -3.83 -2.69
N PHE A 137 -37.63 -4.94 -1.95
CA PHE A 137 -38.88 -5.58 -1.55
C PHE A 137 -38.71 -6.27 -0.20
N ALA A 138 -39.79 -6.44 0.56
CA ALA A 138 -39.79 -7.21 1.80
C ALA A 138 -40.69 -8.44 1.69
N THR A 139 -40.20 -9.58 2.21
CA THR A 139 -40.99 -10.80 2.32
C THR A 139 -42.00 -10.76 3.47
N GLY A 140 -41.83 -9.81 4.40
CA GLY A 140 -42.75 -9.52 5.50
C GLY A 140 -43.50 -8.18 5.34
N PRO A 141 -44.25 -7.75 6.37
CA PRO A 141 -45.19 -6.62 6.26
C PRO A 141 -44.52 -5.24 6.33
N VAL A 142 -43.23 -5.16 6.66
CA VAL A 142 -42.51 -3.90 6.91
C VAL A 142 -41.23 -3.89 6.09
N LEU A 143 -40.92 -2.73 5.50
CA LEU A 143 -39.61 -2.44 4.95
C LEU A 143 -38.69 -1.94 6.06
N ASP A 144 -37.55 -2.57 6.19
CA ASP A 144 -36.46 -2.08 7.02
C ASP A 144 -35.96 -0.74 6.45
N SER A 145 -35.64 0.22 7.32
CA SER A 145 -35.35 1.61 6.89
C SER A 145 -34.01 2.14 7.36
N ALA A 146 -33.33 1.48 8.29
CA ALA A 146 -32.05 1.97 8.78
C ALA A 146 -30.96 1.84 7.72
N SER A 147 -29.93 2.67 7.82
CA SER A 147 -28.74 2.59 7.00
C SER A 147 -27.47 2.69 7.85
N VAL A 148 -26.39 2.11 7.33
CA VAL A 148 -25.04 2.20 7.89
C VAL A 148 -24.09 2.62 6.79
N SER A 149 -23.34 3.70 7.00
CA SER A 149 -22.34 4.21 6.06
C SER A 149 -20.95 4.33 6.69
N GLY A 150 -19.94 4.41 5.83
CA GLY A 150 -18.56 4.60 6.24
C GLY A 150 -17.61 4.61 5.04
N THR A 151 -16.32 4.60 5.34
CA THR A 151 -15.25 4.59 4.33
C THR A 151 -14.29 3.43 4.60
N LEU A 152 -13.90 2.71 3.56
CA LEU A 152 -12.87 1.67 3.62
C LEU A 152 -11.59 2.16 2.94
N VAL A 153 -10.49 2.07 3.66
CA VAL A 153 -9.16 2.48 3.18
C VAL A 153 -8.13 1.41 3.46
N GLU A 154 -7.04 1.42 2.70
CA GLU A 154 -5.88 0.57 2.99
C GLU A 154 -5.15 1.07 4.23
N ASP A 155 -4.71 0.14 5.09
CA ASP A 155 -4.27 0.44 6.45
C ASP A 155 -3.04 1.34 6.54
N PHE A 156 -2.02 1.07 5.72
CA PHE A 156 -0.76 1.78 5.73
C PHE A 156 -0.86 3.13 5.01
N THR A 157 -1.33 3.14 3.77
CA THR A 157 -1.35 4.30 2.88
C THR A 157 -2.54 5.24 3.15
N GLY A 158 -3.63 4.72 3.71
CA GLY A 158 -4.89 5.46 3.87
C GLY A 158 -5.61 5.71 2.54
N LYS A 159 -5.20 5.06 1.44
CA LYS A 159 -5.85 5.21 0.14
C LYS A 159 -7.22 4.53 0.14
N PRO A 160 -8.26 5.15 -0.45
CA PRO A 160 -9.55 4.53 -0.61
C PRO A 160 -9.48 3.22 -1.41
N ILE A 161 -10.32 2.24 -1.04
CA ILE A 161 -10.41 0.96 -1.73
C ILE A 161 -11.72 0.88 -2.49
N ASP A 162 -11.66 0.77 -3.82
CA ASP A 162 -12.81 0.55 -4.70
C ASP A 162 -13.30 -0.91 -4.65
N GLY A 163 -14.61 -1.13 -4.61
CA GLY A 163 -15.22 -2.46 -4.61
C GLY A 163 -14.98 -3.33 -3.36
N ALA A 164 -14.42 -2.78 -2.28
CA ALA A 164 -14.32 -3.47 -1.00
C ALA A 164 -15.71 -3.68 -0.39
N THR A 165 -15.92 -4.84 0.23
CA THR A 165 -17.23 -5.25 0.77
C THR A 165 -17.29 -4.98 2.26
N PHE A 166 -18.24 -4.16 2.71
CA PHE A 166 -18.61 -4.03 4.11
C PHE A 166 -19.77 -4.96 4.43
N THR A 167 -19.69 -5.67 5.55
CA THR A 167 -20.59 -6.77 5.92
C THR A 167 -21.12 -6.60 7.34
N LEU A 168 -22.38 -6.96 7.56
CA LEU A 168 -23.06 -6.95 8.85
C LEU A 168 -23.62 -8.35 9.15
N TYR A 169 -23.23 -8.91 10.29
CA TYR A 169 -23.67 -10.21 10.78
C TYR A 169 -24.60 -10.02 11.97
N GLY A 170 -25.85 -10.48 11.85
CA GLY A 170 -26.78 -10.56 12.98
C GLY A 170 -26.40 -11.66 13.98
N ASN A 171 -25.69 -12.70 13.51
CA ASN A 171 -25.05 -13.69 14.37
C ASN A 171 -23.80 -13.08 15.03
N LEU A 172 -23.84 -12.95 16.34
CA LEU A 172 -22.77 -12.31 17.12
C LEU A 172 -21.65 -13.28 17.52
N ALA A 173 -21.64 -14.53 17.04
CA ALA A 173 -20.55 -15.47 17.29
C ALA A 173 -19.23 -15.01 16.60
N ASP A 174 -18.07 -15.32 17.20
CA ASP A 174 -16.75 -15.03 16.59
C ASP A 174 -16.51 -15.79 15.29
N THR A 175 -17.13 -16.96 15.16
CA THR A 175 -17.01 -17.82 14.00
C THR A 175 -17.92 -17.42 12.85
N ALA A 176 -18.99 -16.64 13.08
CA ALA A 176 -19.99 -16.33 12.06
C ALA A 176 -19.36 -15.75 10.78
N ALA A 177 -18.46 -14.79 10.96
CA ALA A 177 -17.72 -14.16 9.89
C ALA A 177 -16.82 -15.10 9.08
N LEU A 178 -16.48 -16.27 9.61
CA LEU A 178 -15.62 -17.27 8.99
C LEU A 178 -16.42 -18.40 8.34
N THR A 179 -17.70 -18.55 8.68
CA THR A 179 -18.47 -19.77 8.36
C THR A 179 -19.75 -19.54 7.58
N GLU A 180 -20.31 -18.33 7.61
CA GLU A 180 -21.61 -18.04 6.96
C GLU A 180 -21.61 -16.68 6.27
N ASN A 181 -22.47 -16.52 5.27
CA ASN A 181 -22.67 -15.25 4.58
C ASN A 181 -23.32 -14.19 5.51
N PRO A 182 -23.01 -12.89 5.33
CA PRO A 182 -23.55 -11.83 6.17
C PRO A 182 -25.07 -11.67 6.03
N THR A 183 -25.66 -11.00 7.02
CA THR A 183 -27.07 -10.61 6.98
C THR A 183 -27.28 -9.47 5.99
N TYR A 184 -26.39 -8.48 5.98
CA TYR A 184 -26.41 -7.37 5.03
C TYR A 184 -24.99 -7.07 4.54
N PHE A 185 -24.86 -6.53 3.33
CA PHE A 185 -23.59 -6.04 2.82
C PHE A 185 -23.76 -4.91 1.81
N ALA A 186 -22.68 -4.18 1.59
CA ALA A 186 -22.55 -3.22 0.48
C ALA A 186 -21.09 -3.20 0.00
N GLN A 187 -20.88 -2.68 -1.20
CA GLN A 187 -19.55 -2.44 -1.73
C GLN A 187 -19.25 -0.95 -1.77
N THR A 188 -17.96 -0.62 -1.68
CA THR A 188 -17.47 0.74 -1.79
C THR A 188 -17.41 1.21 -3.23
N ASN A 189 -17.52 2.53 -3.41
CA ASN A 189 -17.19 3.21 -4.65
C ASN A 189 -15.68 3.53 -4.75
N LYS A 190 -15.29 4.27 -5.79
CA LYS A 190 -13.90 4.68 -6.04
C LYS A 190 -13.30 5.54 -4.93
N GLU A 191 -14.12 6.29 -4.21
CA GLU A 191 -13.72 7.09 -3.04
C GLU A 191 -13.71 6.26 -1.75
N GLY A 192 -13.92 4.95 -1.82
CA GLY A 192 -13.92 4.05 -0.68
C GLY A 192 -15.19 4.13 0.18
N ASN A 193 -16.20 4.87 -0.24
CA ASN A 193 -17.43 5.09 0.53
C ASN A 193 -18.43 3.98 0.26
N PHE A 194 -19.09 3.48 1.31
CA PHE A 194 -20.20 2.54 1.20
C PHE A 194 -21.41 3.02 2.00
N THR A 195 -22.58 2.54 1.59
CA THR A 195 -23.81 2.63 2.38
C THR A 195 -24.57 1.31 2.26
N VAL A 196 -24.81 0.66 3.38
CA VAL A 196 -25.75 -0.46 3.50
C VAL A 196 -27.13 0.14 3.80
N TYR A 197 -28.12 -0.18 2.98
CA TYR A 197 -29.48 0.35 3.09
C TYR A 197 -30.46 -0.72 3.58
N ASN A 198 -31.60 -0.28 4.10
CA ASN A 198 -32.73 -1.12 4.48
C ASN A 198 -32.32 -2.22 5.48
N ILE A 199 -31.61 -1.78 6.53
CA ILE A 199 -31.14 -2.63 7.63
C ILE A 199 -32.21 -2.64 8.71
N ARG A 200 -32.50 -3.81 9.28
CA ARG A 200 -33.34 -3.91 10.46
C ARG A 200 -32.60 -3.36 11.68
N PRO A 201 -33.16 -2.43 12.48
CA PRO A 201 -32.53 -1.99 13.71
C PRO A 201 -32.17 -3.17 14.61
N GLY A 202 -30.99 -3.13 15.22
CA GLY A 202 -30.47 -4.27 15.95
C GLY A 202 -28.97 -4.21 16.21
N ARG A 203 -28.42 -5.36 16.65
CA ARG A 203 -27.01 -5.50 16.99
C ARG A 203 -26.32 -6.33 15.92
N TYR A 204 -25.18 -5.85 15.45
CA TYR A 204 -24.44 -6.48 14.36
C TYR A 204 -22.95 -6.51 14.63
N ARG A 205 -22.28 -7.54 14.13
CA ARG A 205 -20.83 -7.53 13.96
C ARG A 205 -20.48 -7.05 12.56
N ALA A 206 -19.48 -6.17 12.47
CA ALA A 206 -19.12 -5.50 11.24
C ALA A 206 -17.69 -5.85 10.82
N ILE A 207 -17.54 -6.30 9.57
CA ILE A 207 -16.25 -6.67 8.97
C ILE A 207 -16.21 -6.12 7.56
N ALA A 208 -15.04 -5.70 7.13
CA ALA A 208 -14.76 -5.24 5.79
C ALA A 208 -13.78 -6.20 5.10
N LEU A 209 -14.04 -6.54 3.86
CA LEU A 209 -13.29 -7.50 3.07
C LEU A 209 -12.94 -6.90 1.71
N LEU A 210 -11.66 -6.91 1.36
CA LEU A 210 -11.28 -6.86 -0.06
C LEU A 210 -11.32 -8.29 -0.58
N ARG A 211 -12.41 -8.63 -1.26
CA ARG A 211 -12.68 -10.00 -1.73
C ARG A 211 -11.77 -10.37 -2.89
N ASN A 212 -11.49 -11.66 -3.01
CA ASN A 212 -10.96 -12.20 -4.25
C ASN A 212 -12.04 -12.10 -5.34
N PRO A 213 -11.75 -11.60 -6.54
CA PRO A 213 -12.73 -11.56 -7.64
C PRO A 213 -13.32 -12.93 -8.00
N ALA A 214 -12.60 -14.03 -7.73
CA ALA A 214 -13.07 -15.40 -7.95
C ALA A 214 -13.94 -15.96 -6.80
N ALA A 215 -14.06 -15.23 -5.67
CA ALA A 215 -14.91 -15.68 -4.57
C ALA A 215 -16.40 -15.49 -4.91
N THR A 216 -17.23 -16.45 -4.52
CA THR A 216 -18.70 -16.35 -4.59
C THR A 216 -19.32 -15.99 -3.25
N ASN A 217 -18.65 -16.31 -2.14
CA ASN A 217 -19.10 -16.02 -0.79
C ASN A 217 -18.68 -14.61 -0.31
N TYR A 218 -19.40 -14.06 0.66
CA TYR A 218 -19.16 -12.74 1.24
C TYR A 218 -18.62 -12.80 2.68
N TYR A 219 -18.08 -13.95 3.08
CA TYR A 219 -17.49 -14.16 4.40
C TYR A 219 -15.98 -14.34 4.30
N LEU A 220 -15.32 -14.33 5.45
CA LEU A 220 -13.87 -14.37 5.57
C LEU A 220 -13.38 -15.82 5.50
N ASP A 221 -13.24 -16.36 4.30
CA ASP A 221 -12.70 -17.71 4.08
C ASP A 221 -11.16 -17.70 3.95
N PHE A 222 -10.48 -18.06 5.03
CA PHE A 222 -9.02 -18.22 5.05
C PHE A 222 -8.51 -19.56 4.50
N THR A 223 -9.42 -20.50 4.21
CA THR A 223 -9.05 -21.90 3.88
C THR A 223 -9.32 -22.25 2.43
N GLY A 224 -10.29 -21.59 1.81
CA GLY A 224 -10.66 -21.81 0.41
C GLY A 224 -9.61 -21.30 -0.58
N PHE A 225 -9.82 -21.65 -1.84
CA PHE A 225 -8.94 -21.26 -2.94
C PHE A 225 -8.97 -19.74 -3.22
N ALA A 226 -10.14 -19.11 -3.07
CA ALA A 226 -10.36 -17.70 -3.36
C ALA A 226 -10.26 -16.84 -2.09
N GLN A 227 -9.12 -16.92 -1.40
CA GLN A 227 -8.89 -16.18 -0.14
C GLN A 227 -9.03 -14.67 -0.33
N PRO A 228 -9.60 -13.94 0.65
CA PRO A 228 -9.67 -12.49 0.63
C PRO A 228 -8.27 -11.88 0.60
N GLN A 229 -8.14 -10.71 -0.02
CA GLN A 229 -6.86 -10.02 -0.16
C GLN A 229 -6.54 -9.17 1.07
N ALA A 230 -7.56 -8.58 1.69
CA ALA A 230 -7.43 -7.77 2.90
C ALA A 230 -8.69 -7.85 3.77
N VAL A 231 -8.52 -7.60 5.07
CA VAL A 231 -9.59 -7.59 6.07
C VAL A 231 -9.45 -6.38 7.00
N GLY A 232 -10.58 -5.77 7.34
CA GLY A 232 -10.73 -4.77 8.40
C GLY A 232 -11.93 -5.13 9.26
N PHE A 233 -11.98 -4.66 10.49
CA PHE A 233 -13.09 -4.98 11.40
C PHE A 233 -13.33 -3.87 12.41
N VAL A 234 -14.55 -3.79 12.92
CA VAL A 234 -14.90 -2.93 14.05
C VAL A 234 -14.76 -3.74 15.33
N ASP A 235 -13.99 -3.24 16.31
CA ASP A 235 -13.70 -3.97 17.56
C ASP A 235 -14.95 -4.23 18.40
N SER A 236 -15.95 -3.36 18.29
CA SER A 236 -17.20 -3.45 19.03
C SER A 236 -18.37 -3.96 18.18
N VAL A 237 -19.35 -4.57 18.85
CA VAL A 237 -20.67 -4.82 18.25
C VAL A 237 -21.33 -3.47 17.91
N LEU A 238 -21.74 -3.30 16.66
CA LEU A 238 -22.45 -2.14 16.16
C LEU A 238 -23.92 -2.21 16.61
N ASN A 239 -24.42 -1.14 17.22
CA ASN A 239 -25.84 -0.98 17.52
C ASN A 239 -26.44 -0.06 16.43
N VAL A 240 -27.25 -0.64 15.55
CA VAL A 240 -27.94 0.08 14.47
C VAL A 240 -29.29 0.52 14.98
N ALA A 241 -29.51 1.84 15.05
CA ALA A 241 -30.79 2.44 15.34
C ALA A 241 -31.56 2.76 14.04
N ASP A 242 -32.84 3.11 14.17
CA ASP A 242 -33.60 3.66 13.05
C ASP A 242 -32.93 4.89 12.45
N GLY A 243 -33.05 5.06 11.12
CA GLY A 243 -32.43 6.17 10.40
C GLY A 243 -30.97 5.89 9.98
N SER A 244 -30.16 6.95 9.95
CA SER A 244 -28.79 6.90 9.41
C SER A 244 -27.75 6.69 10.53
N ASN A 245 -26.90 5.68 10.36
CA ASN A 245 -25.82 5.32 11.27
C ASN A 245 -24.48 5.40 10.51
N THR A 246 -23.39 5.69 11.21
CA THR A 246 -22.03 5.73 10.63
C THR A 246 -21.04 4.91 11.45
N VAL A 247 -20.11 4.24 10.79
CA VAL A 247 -18.99 3.52 11.42
C VAL A 247 -17.64 4.21 11.20
N GLY A 248 -17.62 5.37 10.55
CA GLY A 248 -16.39 6.11 10.23
C GLY A 248 -15.50 5.37 9.23
N THR A 249 -14.19 5.53 9.40
CA THR A 249 -13.18 4.93 8.51
C THR A 249 -12.67 3.61 9.08
N ILE A 250 -12.81 2.53 8.30
CA ILE A 250 -12.28 1.21 8.63
C ILE A 250 -11.05 0.96 7.74
N ARG A 251 -9.95 0.57 8.39
CA ARG A 251 -8.69 0.25 7.72
C ARG A 251 -8.62 -1.25 7.42
N LEU A 252 -8.31 -1.60 6.17
CA LEU A 252 -8.15 -2.98 5.73
C LEU A 252 -6.66 -3.32 5.64
N SER A 253 -6.27 -4.36 6.34
CA SER A 253 -4.92 -4.91 6.33
C SER A 253 -4.85 -6.13 5.43
N ALA A 254 -3.80 -6.24 4.64
CA ALA A 254 -3.56 -7.42 3.80
C ALA A 254 -3.52 -8.69 4.67
N ILE A 255 -4.05 -9.80 4.14
CA ILE A 255 -4.06 -11.05 4.90
C ILE A 255 -2.61 -11.52 5.14
N PRO A 256 -2.20 -11.73 6.42
CA PRO A 256 -0.85 -12.16 6.73
C PRO A 256 -0.54 -13.51 6.09
N ARG A 257 0.56 -13.60 5.36
CA ARG A 257 1.06 -14.89 4.86
C ARG A 257 1.73 -15.63 6.03
N PRO A 258 1.39 -16.92 6.25
CA PRO A 258 2.06 -17.68 7.31
C PRO A 258 3.56 -17.71 7.04
N LEU A 259 4.34 -17.43 8.09
CA LEU A 259 5.80 -17.43 7.99
C LEU A 259 6.29 -18.85 7.68
N ARG A 260 7.20 -18.97 6.72
CA ARG A 260 7.88 -20.23 6.42
C ARG A 260 9.37 -19.98 6.22
N VAL A 261 10.19 -20.81 6.84
CA VAL A 261 11.62 -20.90 6.53
C VAL A 261 11.78 -21.79 5.31
N ASN A 262 12.17 -21.21 4.18
CA ASN A 262 12.41 -21.93 2.93
C ASN A 262 13.79 -22.63 2.94
N THR A 263 14.79 -21.97 3.51
CA THR A 263 16.15 -22.49 3.61
C THR A 263 16.78 -22.06 4.92
N PHE A 264 17.45 -22.99 5.59
CA PHE A 264 18.35 -22.72 6.70
C PHE A 264 19.76 -23.18 6.35
N ASP A 265 20.69 -22.25 6.29
CA ASP A 265 22.10 -22.48 5.99
C ASP A 265 22.96 -22.17 7.21
N SER A 266 23.70 -23.19 7.65
CA SER A 266 24.64 -23.14 8.76
C SER A 266 26.09 -23.47 8.39
N THR A 267 26.42 -23.53 7.09
CA THR A 267 27.76 -23.93 6.63
C THR A 267 28.78 -22.80 6.68
N ALA A 268 28.31 -21.55 6.70
CA ALA A 268 29.14 -20.35 6.73
C ALA A 268 29.68 -20.04 8.14
N VAL A 269 30.98 -19.77 8.22
CA VAL A 269 31.62 -19.37 9.49
C VAL A 269 31.12 -17.99 9.93
N GLY A 270 30.70 -17.88 11.19
CA GLY A 270 30.31 -16.62 11.84
C GLY A 270 28.88 -16.16 11.57
N GLN A 271 28.08 -16.94 10.82
CA GLN A 271 26.67 -16.61 10.59
C GLN A 271 25.80 -17.83 10.30
N TYR A 272 24.51 -17.70 10.60
CA TYR A 272 23.45 -18.52 10.00
C TYR A 272 22.59 -17.68 9.08
N ARG A 273 22.12 -18.28 7.99
CA ARG A 273 21.27 -17.62 7.00
C ARG A 273 19.94 -18.36 6.87
N LEU A 274 18.86 -17.64 7.15
CA LEU A 274 17.50 -18.11 6.99
C LEU A 274 16.88 -17.36 5.81
N VAL A 275 16.43 -18.07 4.78
CA VAL A 275 15.65 -17.50 3.66
C VAL A 275 14.19 -17.80 3.91
N LEU A 276 13.34 -16.77 3.88
CA LEU A 276 11.94 -16.85 4.25
C LEU A 276 11.05 -16.72 3.01
N ASN A 277 9.76 -17.01 3.14
CA ASN A 277 8.78 -16.81 2.07
C ASN A 277 8.27 -15.35 1.95
N GLN A 278 8.76 -14.46 2.80
CA GLN A 278 8.38 -13.05 2.91
C GLN A 278 9.51 -12.26 3.55
N ALA A 279 9.39 -10.93 3.63
CA ALA A 279 10.39 -10.07 4.24
C ALA A 279 10.78 -10.54 5.66
N ALA A 280 12.07 -10.50 6.00
CA ALA A 280 12.63 -10.91 7.30
C ALA A 280 12.38 -9.90 8.42
N GLU A 281 12.11 -8.64 8.06
CA GLU A 281 11.54 -7.68 8.99
C GLU A 281 10.26 -8.27 9.58
N GLY A 282 10.09 -8.18 10.90
CA GLY A 282 8.97 -8.86 11.55
C GLY A 282 9.32 -10.10 12.34
N VAL A 283 10.32 -10.86 11.86
CA VAL A 283 10.58 -12.21 12.39
C VAL A 283 11.08 -12.16 13.82
N GLU A 284 10.52 -13.01 14.66
CA GLU A 284 10.93 -13.27 16.03
C GLU A 284 11.80 -14.52 16.08
N VAL A 285 12.84 -14.47 16.90
CA VAL A 285 13.74 -15.59 17.12
C VAL A 285 13.93 -15.75 18.63
N ILE A 286 13.67 -16.95 19.14
CA ILE A 286 14.05 -17.35 20.50
C ILE A 286 15.18 -18.35 20.39
N SER A 287 16.24 -18.11 21.16
CA SER A 287 17.45 -18.93 21.20
C SER A 287 18.10 -18.82 22.58
N GLN A 288 18.91 -19.81 22.95
CA GLN A 288 19.74 -19.78 24.16
C GLN A 288 21.04 -18.98 23.98
N ARG A 289 21.32 -18.55 22.75
CA ARG A 289 22.53 -17.82 22.37
C ARG A 289 22.19 -16.43 21.85
N ASP A 290 23.09 -15.50 22.10
CA ASP A 290 22.98 -14.15 21.58
C ASP A 290 23.51 -14.09 20.15
N TYR A 291 22.60 -13.82 19.20
CA TYR A 291 22.96 -13.54 17.82
C TYR A 291 22.75 -12.07 17.51
N LEU A 292 23.72 -11.47 16.81
CA LEU A 292 23.47 -10.19 16.17
C LEU A 292 22.62 -10.44 14.91
N ARG A 293 21.44 -9.83 14.90
CA ARG A 293 20.44 -10.04 13.85
C ARG A 293 20.59 -8.99 12.76
N ARG A 294 20.47 -9.40 11.50
CA ARG A 294 20.36 -8.48 10.37
C ARG A 294 19.33 -8.99 9.37
N ASN A 295 18.39 -8.13 9.04
CA ASN A 295 17.38 -8.38 8.02
C ASN A 295 17.91 -7.86 6.68
N ASP A 296 17.75 -8.66 5.63
CA ASP A 296 18.10 -8.32 4.26
C ASP A 296 17.01 -8.85 3.34
N GLN A 297 16.02 -7.99 3.03
CA GLN A 297 14.82 -8.36 2.28
C GLN A 297 14.12 -9.58 2.92
N ASP A 298 14.12 -10.75 2.26
CA ASP A 298 13.54 -12.01 2.71
C ASP A 298 14.48 -12.88 3.56
N THR A 299 15.69 -12.40 3.80
CA THR A 299 16.75 -13.16 4.44
C THR A 299 17.04 -12.61 5.84
N LEU A 300 16.94 -13.47 6.85
CA LEU A 300 17.42 -13.19 8.21
C LEU A 300 18.81 -13.78 8.39
N ARG A 301 19.77 -12.94 8.78
CA ARG A 301 21.12 -13.37 9.19
C ARG A 301 21.27 -13.30 10.69
N LEU A 302 21.83 -14.36 11.26
CA LEU A 302 22.15 -14.47 12.68
C LEU A 302 23.68 -14.60 12.81
N PHE A 303 24.35 -13.52 13.16
CA PHE A 303 25.81 -13.50 13.31
C PHE A 303 26.23 -13.91 14.72
N TYR A 304 27.30 -14.68 14.82
CA TYR A 304 27.86 -15.16 16.09
C TYR A 304 29.39 -15.01 16.10
N ARG A 305 29.96 -14.87 17.30
CA ARG A 305 31.43 -14.89 17.50
C ARG A 305 31.98 -16.29 17.75
N SER A 306 31.21 -17.14 18.43
CA SER A 306 31.58 -18.52 18.74
C SER A 306 30.50 -19.48 18.27
N ALA A 307 30.89 -20.52 17.54
CA ALA A 307 29.96 -21.56 17.11
C ALA A 307 29.54 -22.46 18.30
N GLY A 308 28.48 -23.22 18.12
CA GLY A 308 28.09 -24.29 19.01
C GLY A 308 26.61 -24.65 18.86
N PRO A 309 26.15 -25.65 19.62
CA PRO A 309 24.82 -26.19 19.45
C PRO A 309 23.77 -25.20 19.93
N ASP A 310 22.61 -25.21 19.27
CA ASP A 310 21.48 -24.38 19.64
C ASP A 310 20.15 -24.93 19.06
N SER A 311 19.04 -24.47 19.62
CA SER A 311 17.70 -24.68 19.08
C SER A 311 17.02 -23.32 18.92
N ILE A 312 16.84 -22.92 17.67
CA ILE A 312 16.38 -21.59 17.28
C ILE A 312 14.90 -21.70 16.89
N LEU A 313 14.02 -21.18 17.74
CA LEU A 313 12.59 -21.06 17.46
C LEU A 313 12.36 -19.82 16.58
N VAL A 314 11.63 -19.99 15.49
CA VAL A 314 11.34 -18.92 14.53
C VAL A 314 9.84 -18.67 14.47
N GLY A 315 9.44 -17.41 14.58
CA GLY A 315 8.04 -17.02 14.61
C GLY A 315 7.80 -15.60 14.09
N ARG A 316 6.54 -15.19 14.09
CA ARG A 316 6.11 -13.82 13.80
C ARG A 316 4.79 -13.55 14.51
N ASP A 317 4.67 -12.36 15.10
CA ASP A 317 3.46 -11.95 15.83
C ASP A 317 3.11 -12.95 16.95
N GLY A 318 4.13 -13.47 17.65
CA GLY A 318 3.98 -14.48 18.69
C GLY A 318 3.59 -15.89 18.21
N VAL A 319 3.40 -16.09 16.90
CA VAL A 319 3.11 -17.40 16.30
C VAL A 319 4.41 -18.08 15.87
N TRP A 320 4.77 -19.17 16.54
CA TRP A 320 5.95 -19.97 16.25
C TRP A 320 5.65 -20.98 15.14
N VAL A 321 6.48 -20.97 14.09
CA VAL A 321 6.24 -21.77 12.87
C VAL A 321 7.26 -22.87 12.67
N ASP A 322 8.48 -22.71 13.21
CA ASP A 322 9.56 -23.66 12.98
C ASP A 322 10.57 -23.67 14.14
N THR A 323 11.27 -24.79 14.30
CA THR A 323 12.39 -24.96 15.23
C THR A 323 13.61 -25.46 14.46
N LEU A 324 14.61 -24.60 14.32
CA LEU A 324 15.85 -24.88 13.60
C LEU A 324 16.90 -25.41 14.58
N VAL A 325 17.37 -26.64 14.35
CA VAL A 325 18.36 -27.28 15.21
C VAL A 325 19.77 -27.09 14.63
N VAL A 326 20.64 -26.47 15.42
CA VAL A 326 22.07 -26.32 15.11
C VAL A 326 22.84 -27.37 15.92
N GLY A 327 23.49 -28.30 15.21
CA GLY A 327 24.33 -29.32 15.83
C GLY A 327 25.77 -28.87 16.08
N ASN A 328 26.59 -29.77 16.62
CA ASN A 328 28.02 -29.54 16.91
C ASN A 328 28.94 -29.56 15.68
N ARG A 329 28.40 -29.55 14.45
CA ARG A 329 29.24 -29.57 13.25
C ARG A 329 29.84 -28.18 13.05
N PRO A 330 31.18 -28.04 13.04
CA PRO A 330 31.80 -26.75 12.78
C PRO A 330 31.47 -26.31 11.36
N ALA A 331 31.09 -25.04 11.20
CA ALA A 331 31.01 -24.40 9.90
C ALA A 331 32.40 -24.41 9.26
N THR A 332 32.48 -24.77 7.97
CA THR A 332 33.76 -24.91 7.25
C THR A 332 33.91 -23.91 6.12
N GLN A 333 32.82 -23.26 5.70
CA GLN A 333 32.85 -22.33 4.59
C GLN A 333 33.24 -20.93 5.07
N GLU A 334 34.48 -20.55 4.79
CA GLU A 334 34.94 -19.19 5.01
C GLU A 334 34.14 -18.21 4.15
N THR A 335 33.67 -17.13 4.76
CA THR A 335 32.99 -16.05 4.06
C THR A 335 33.93 -14.84 4.01
N PRO A 336 34.41 -14.42 2.83
CA PRO A 336 35.30 -13.26 2.75
C PRO A 336 34.59 -11.99 3.22
N LEU A 337 35.34 -11.09 3.86
CA LEU A 337 34.87 -9.77 4.23
C LEU A 337 34.72 -8.93 2.97
N ARG A 338 33.48 -8.63 2.59
CA ARG A 338 33.13 -7.90 1.37
C ARG A 338 32.46 -6.58 1.71
N LEU A 339 32.88 -5.52 1.02
CA LEU A 339 32.20 -4.24 1.02
C LEU A 339 30.91 -4.38 0.19
N LEU A 340 29.76 -4.16 0.82
CA LEU A 340 28.45 -4.15 0.16
C LEU A 340 28.18 -2.80 -0.49
N SER A 341 28.49 -1.72 0.22
CA SER A 341 28.30 -0.35 -0.27
C SER A 341 29.26 0.61 0.40
N ALA A 342 29.60 1.68 -0.30
CA ALA A 342 30.31 2.83 0.24
C ALA A 342 29.56 4.12 -0.09
N SER A 343 29.82 5.20 0.65
CA SER A 343 29.38 6.54 0.25
C SER A 343 29.78 6.83 -1.20
N GLY A 344 28.88 7.47 -1.95
CA GLY A 344 29.08 7.79 -3.36
C GLY A 344 30.22 8.79 -3.59
N GLY A 345 30.53 9.03 -4.86
CA GLY A 345 31.61 9.96 -5.25
C GLY A 345 31.39 11.42 -4.83
N ARG A 346 30.15 11.83 -4.52
CA ARG A 346 29.85 13.07 -3.80
C ARG A 346 29.44 12.73 -2.37
N LEU A 347 30.27 13.13 -1.42
CA LEU A 347 30.09 12.87 0.00
C LEU A 347 29.23 13.96 0.64
N ASN A 348 28.20 13.56 1.39
CA ASN A 348 27.50 14.45 2.30
C ASN A 348 28.40 14.74 3.52
N PRO A 349 28.81 16.01 3.75
CA PRO A 349 29.75 16.35 4.82
C PRO A 349 29.20 16.07 6.23
N GLU A 350 27.88 16.07 6.41
CA GLU A 350 27.23 15.77 7.70
C GLU A 350 27.20 14.26 8.00
N GLU A 351 26.98 13.42 6.98
CA GLU A 351 26.96 11.95 7.13
C GLU A 351 28.37 11.34 7.23
N GLY A 352 29.33 11.94 6.53
CA GLY A 352 30.68 11.40 6.41
C GLY A 352 30.76 10.15 5.53
N VAL A 353 31.90 9.46 5.59
CA VAL A 353 32.12 8.24 4.80
C VAL A 353 31.52 7.06 5.53
N VAL A 354 30.59 6.36 4.88
CA VAL A 354 29.90 5.18 5.40
C VAL A 354 30.27 3.98 4.54
N LEU A 355 30.89 2.98 5.16
CA LEU A 355 31.25 1.71 4.54
C LEU A 355 30.43 0.60 5.18
N ARG A 356 29.65 -0.13 4.36
CA ARG A 356 28.80 -1.24 4.84
C ARG A 356 29.40 -2.56 4.40
N TYR A 357 29.63 -3.46 5.33
CA TYR A 357 30.18 -4.78 5.10
C TYR A 357 29.13 -5.87 5.23
N ASN A 358 29.40 -7.01 4.60
CA ASN A 358 28.54 -8.20 4.62
C ASN A 358 28.52 -8.92 5.97
N GLN A 359 29.44 -8.59 6.87
CA GLN A 359 29.59 -9.19 8.19
C GLN A 359 29.94 -8.12 9.23
N PRO A 360 29.63 -8.36 10.52
CA PRO A 360 30.05 -7.49 11.62
C PRO A 360 31.57 -7.42 11.76
N LEU A 361 32.08 -6.23 12.05
CA LEU A 361 33.50 -6.00 12.32
C LEU A 361 33.80 -6.20 13.80
N GLU A 362 34.93 -6.86 14.07
CA GLU A 362 35.51 -7.03 15.41
C GLU A 362 36.55 -5.93 15.67
N THR A 363 37.48 -5.71 14.73
CA THR A 363 38.57 -4.74 14.91
C THR A 363 38.79 -3.88 13.66
N VAL A 364 39.23 -2.64 13.91
CA VAL A 364 39.59 -1.65 12.90
C VAL A 364 40.99 -1.10 13.24
N ASP A 365 41.98 -1.47 12.45
CA ASP A 365 43.36 -0.98 12.59
C ASP A 365 43.52 0.35 11.84
N THR A 366 43.40 1.46 12.57
CA THR A 366 43.54 2.82 12.04
C THR A 366 44.94 3.13 11.50
N SER A 367 45.97 2.38 11.90
CA SER A 367 47.33 2.57 11.36
C SER A 367 47.43 2.21 9.87
N ARG A 368 46.52 1.32 9.43
CA ARG A 368 46.38 0.83 8.05
C ARG A 368 45.30 1.55 7.24
N ILE A 369 44.69 2.59 7.81
CA ILE A 369 43.69 3.43 7.16
C ILE A 369 44.23 4.84 6.99
N ARG A 370 44.24 5.33 5.75
CA ARG A 370 44.76 6.65 5.39
C ARG A 370 43.70 7.44 4.63
N LEU A 371 43.35 8.60 5.16
CA LEU A 371 42.57 9.62 4.45
C LEU A 371 43.53 10.65 3.86
N LEU A 372 43.47 10.87 2.56
CA LEU A 372 44.31 11.80 1.83
C LEU A 372 43.42 12.87 1.17
N ARG A 373 43.96 14.08 0.99
CA ARG A 373 43.31 15.17 0.24
C ARG A 373 44.27 15.65 -0.85
N ASP A 374 43.87 15.45 -2.10
CA ASP A 374 44.59 15.86 -3.31
C ASP A 374 46.12 15.62 -3.27
N THR A 375 46.94 16.68 -3.35
CA THR A 375 48.41 16.65 -3.42
C THR A 375 49.11 16.45 -2.07
N LEU A 376 48.36 16.36 -0.96
CA LEU A 376 48.95 16.12 0.35
C LEU A 376 49.30 14.64 0.52
N THR A 377 50.58 14.37 0.74
CA THR A 377 51.09 13.04 1.09
C THR A 377 50.92 12.69 2.57
N SER A 378 50.74 13.70 3.43
CA SER A 378 50.43 13.50 4.85
C SER A 378 48.96 13.13 5.03
N GLY A 379 48.69 12.02 5.74
CA GLY A 379 47.33 11.61 6.09
C GLY A 379 46.61 12.64 6.93
N LEU A 380 45.33 12.88 6.63
CA LEU A 380 44.45 13.75 7.41
C LEU A 380 43.92 13.03 8.66
N PRO A 381 43.73 13.74 9.78
CA PRO A 381 43.07 13.19 10.95
C PRO A 381 41.60 12.92 10.64
N TYR A 382 41.10 11.81 11.18
CA TYR A 382 39.70 11.42 11.11
C TYR A 382 39.30 10.74 12.42
N ARG A 383 37.99 10.70 12.67
CA ARG A 383 37.36 9.86 13.68
C ARG A 383 36.63 8.74 12.97
N PHE A 384 36.56 7.57 13.59
CA PHE A 384 35.74 6.48 13.11
C PHE A 384 34.83 5.97 14.21
N ALA A 385 33.71 5.37 13.81
CA ALA A 385 32.80 4.67 14.70
C ALA A 385 32.21 3.46 13.97
N LEU A 386 32.02 2.36 14.69
CA LEU A 386 31.14 1.29 14.24
C LEU A 386 29.72 1.63 14.67
N ASP A 387 28.76 1.36 13.79
CA ASP A 387 27.34 1.51 14.13
C ASP A 387 26.97 0.56 15.27
N THR A 388 26.26 1.09 16.26
CA THR A 388 25.93 0.38 17.50
C THR A 388 24.83 -0.66 17.31
N LEU A 389 23.96 -0.49 16.32
CA LEU A 389 22.90 -1.44 15.98
C LEU A 389 23.43 -2.55 15.07
N TYR A 390 24.29 -2.21 14.12
CA TYR A 390 24.95 -3.18 13.26
C TYR A 390 26.44 -2.84 13.02
N PRO A 391 27.37 -3.44 13.79
CA PRO A 391 28.81 -3.15 13.70
C PRO A 391 29.50 -3.62 12.41
N GLY A 392 28.75 -3.96 11.36
CA GLY A 392 29.28 -4.05 9.99
C GLY A 392 29.19 -2.73 9.21
N VAL A 393 28.71 -1.64 9.82
CA VAL A 393 28.79 -0.28 9.25
C VAL A 393 29.92 0.49 9.92
N LEU A 394 30.92 0.88 9.14
CA LEU A 394 32.02 1.74 9.56
C LEU A 394 31.75 3.16 9.07
N ARG A 395 31.64 4.10 10.00
CA ARG A 395 31.51 5.53 9.72
C ARG A 395 32.84 6.22 9.98
N LEU A 396 33.23 7.12 9.08
CA LEU A 396 34.45 7.91 9.20
C LEU A 396 34.11 9.39 8.96
N GLN A 397 34.44 10.21 9.95
CA GLN A 397 34.18 11.64 9.93
C GLN A 397 35.48 12.43 10.06
N ALA A 398 35.62 13.46 9.22
CA ALA A 398 36.75 14.36 9.21
C ALA A 398 36.27 15.80 9.02
N ARG A 399 37.21 16.75 9.08
CA ARG A 399 36.92 18.14 8.69
C ARG A 399 36.98 18.24 7.17
N TRP A 400 35.81 18.23 6.54
CA TRP A 400 35.68 18.31 5.09
C TRP A 400 35.74 19.77 4.62
N ALA A 401 36.72 20.09 3.78
CA ALA A 401 36.69 21.33 3.01
C ALA A 401 35.65 21.25 1.86
N PRO A 402 34.84 22.31 1.63
CA PRO A 402 33.86 22.36 0.55
C PRO A 402 34.49 22.09 -0.82
N GLU A 403 33.83 21.22 -1.61
CA GLU A 403 34.28 20.71 -2.91
C GLU A 403 35.70 20.09 -2.90
N GLY A 404 36.20 19.73 -1.72
CA GLY A 404 37.52 19.11 -1.55
C GLY A 404 37.53 17.68 -2.08
N LYS A 405 38.59 17.30 -2.80
CA LYS A 405 38.80 15.95 -3.32
C LYS A 405 39.62 15.11 -2.35
N TYR A 406 39.10 13.96 -1.98
CA TYR A 406 39.71 13.04 -1.01
C TYR A 406 39.91 11.65 -1.60
N ARG A 407 40.86 10.93 -1.01
CA ARG A 407 41.07 9.51 -1.25
C ARG A 407 41.21 8.78 0.08
N LEU A 408 40.28 7.90 0.38
CA LEU A 408 40.38 6.97 1.51
C LEU A 408 41.05 5.67 1.03
N ARG A 409 42.13 5.27 1.70
CA ARG A 409 42.79 3.98 1.48
C ARG A 409 42.67 3.13 2.74
N VAL A 410 42.10 1.95 2.61
CA VAL A 410 42.05 0.91 3.65
C VAL A 410 42.92 -0.24 3.14
N LEU A 411 44.08 -0.45 3.75
CA LEU A 411 45.03 -1.49 3.33
C LEU A 411 44.53 -2.90 3.72
N PRO A 412 45.06 -3.97 3.11
CA PRO A 412 44.76 -5.34 3.49
C PRO A 412 44.90 -5.57 5.00
N ALA A 413 44.01 -6.38 5.57
CA ALA A 413 43.95 -6.70 6.99
C ALA A 413 43.81 -5.50 7.94
N ALA A 414 43.34 -4.35 7.46
CA ALA A 414 42.95 -3.23 8.30
C ALA A 414 41.65 -3.50 9.08
N LEU A 415 40.79 -4.38 8.56
CA LEU A 415 39.49 -4.73 9.13
C LEU A 415 39.44 -6.24 9.38
N THR A 416 38.97 -6.63 10.56
CA THR A 416 38.73 -8.05 10.92
C THR A 416 37.26 -8.22 11.29
N ALA A 417 36.59 -9.21 10.72
CA ALA A 417 35.21 -9.56 11.03
C ALA A 417 35.10 -10.50 12.25
N TRP A 418 33.89 -10.68 12.80
CA TRP A 418 33.63 -11.65 13.87
C TRP A 418 33.96 -13.10 13.47
N SER A 419 33.88 -13.42 12.17
CA SER A 419 34.28 -14.71 11.61
C SER A 419 35.80 -14.91 11.53
N GLY A 420 36.59 -13.88 11.84
CA GLY A 420 38.04 -13.83 11.62
C GLY A 420 38.46 -13.41 10.22
N ALA A 421 37.52 -13.26 9.28
CA ALA A 421 37.83 -12.84 7.92
C ALA A 421 38.35 -11.40 7.89
N THR A 422 39.42 -11.17 7.12
CA THR A 422 39.99 -9.84 6.92
C THR A 422 39.64 -9.28 5.55
N ASN A 423 39.73 -7.95 5.37
CA ASN A 423 39.67 -7.38 4.02
C ASN A 423 40.93 -7.81 3.23
N PRO A 424 40.78 -8.52 2.09
CA PRO A 424 41.93 -9.13 1.41
C PRO A 424 42.77 -8.11 0.64
N ASP A 425 42.12 -7.12 0.04
CA ASP A 425 42.74 -6.14 -0.85
C ASP A 425 42.67 -4.71 -0.30
N THR A 426 43.45 -3.84 -0.93
CA THR A 426 43.36 -2.39 -0.67
C THR A 426 42.05 -1.84 -1.24
N LEU A 427 41.22 -1.28 -0.37
CA LEU A 427 40.10 -0.46 -0.80
C LEU A 427 40.59 0.99 -1.00
N ALA A 428 40.38 1.54 -2.19
CA ALA A 428 40.71 2.92 -2.52
C ALA A 428 39.45 3.65 -3.01
N LEU A 429 38.91 4.54 -2.19
CA LEU A 429 37.71 5.33 -2.50
C LEU A 429 38.10 6.77 -2.76
N ALA A 430 37.81 7.27 -3.96
CA ALA A 430 37.93 8.68 -4.28
C ALA A 430 36.56 9.34 -4.21
N PHE A 431 36.48 10.49 -3.54
CA PHE A 431 35.23 11.24 -3.39
C PHE A 431 35.50 12.74 -3.25
N THR A 432 34.49 13.53 -3.59
CA THR A 432 34.46 14.97 -3.39
C THR A 432 33.49 15.27 -2.25
N ALA A 433 33.95 15.98 -1.21
CA ALA A 433 33.04 16.48 -0.19
C ALA A 433 32.21 17.61 -0.77
N ALA A 434 30.89 17.42 -0.84
CA ALA A 434 29.99 18.45 -1.32
C ALA A 434 30.00 19.66 -0.37
N SER A 435 29.70 20.85 -0.91
CA SER A 435 29.50 22.03 -0.06
C SER A 435 28.32 21.79 0.90
N PRO A 436 28.46 22.08 2.21
CA PRO A 436 27.34 22.03 3.17
C PRO A 436 26.13 22.86 2.73
N GLU A 437 26.37 23.95 1.99
CA GLU A 437 25.34 24.83 1.43
C GLU A 437 24.42 24.11 0.40
N GLN A 438 24.81 22.95 -0.13
CA GLN A 438 23.96 22.14 -1.02
C GLN A 438 22.86 21.38 -0.26
N TYR A 439 22.91 21.37 1.07
CA TYR A 439 22.00 20.62 1.94
C TYR A 439 21.19 21.57 2.81
N GLY A 440 20.06 21.08 3.32
CA GLY A 440 19.21 21.79 4.27
C GLY A 440 19.25 21.16 5.65
N THR A 441 18.71 21.90 6.62
CA THR A 441 18.47 21.44 8.00
C THR A 441 16.98 21.54 8.31
N LEU A 442 16.42 20.48 8.90
CA LEU A 442 15.08 20.48 9.47
C LEU A 442 15.18 20.39 10.99
N ASN A 443 14.65 21.39 11.68
CA ASN A 443 14.40 21.37 13.11
C ASN A 443 12.92 21.07 13.32
N LEU A 444 12.63 19.92 13.93
CA LEU A 444 11.29 19.43 14.13
C LEU A 444 10.94 19.44 15.62
N GLY A 445 9.96 20.26 15.98
CA GLY A 445 9.33 20.27 17.30
C GLY A 445 8.01 19.51 17.27
N ILE A 446 7.83 18.56 18.18
CA ILE A 446 6.62 17.75 18.29
C ILE A 446 6.04 17.93 19.68
N ALA A 447 4.75 18.24 19.74
CA ALA A 447 4.00 18.39 20.98
C ALA A 447 2.74 17.50 20.96
N GLY A 448 2.17 17.27 22.14
CA GLY A 448 0.95 16.49 22.30
C GLY A 448 1.16 14.98 22.19
N LEU A 449 2.39 14.49 22.46
CA LEU A 449 2.66 13.07 22.59
C LEU A 449 2.04 12.54 23.88
N ASP A 450 1.51 11.32 23.84
CA ASP A 450 1.08 10.59 25.03
C ASP A 450 2.29 9.88 25.65
N SER A 451 2.68 10.29 26.85
CA SER A 451 3.81 9.70 27.57
C SER A 451 3.65 8.20 27.90
N THR A 452 2.43 7.66 27.81
CA THR A 452 2.13 6.24 28.01
C THR A 452 2.33 5.41 26.74
N GLN A 453 2.52 6.05 25.59
CA GLN A 453 2.69 5.40 24.31
C GLN A 453 4.11 5.53 23.75
N GLN A 454 4.41 4.67 22.78
CA GLN A 454 5.65 4.74 22.00
C GLN A 454 5.32 5.20 20.58
N TYR A 455 6.21 6.03 20.04
CA TYR A 455 6.06 6.54 18.69
C TYR A 455 7.27 6.20 17.85
N LEU A 456 7.02 5.79 16.61
CA LEU A 456 8.03 5.64 15.58
C LEU A 456 7.93 6.81 14.61
N LEU A 457 8.96 7.64 14.60
CA LEU A 457 9.04 8.80 13.72
C LEU A 457 10.04 8.56 12.59
N ARG A 458 9.70 8.96 11.37
CA ARG A 458 10.60 8.91 10.21
C ARG A 458 10.28 9.99 9.19
N LEU A 459 11.29 10.38 8.40
CA LEU A 459 11.08 11.22 7.23
C LEU A 459 10.83 10.35 6.01
N VAL A 460 9.90 10.76 5.15
CA VAL A 460 9.55 10.08 3.91
C VAL A 460 9.75 11.05 2.74
N GLU A 461 10.46 10.61 1.71
CA GLU A 461 10.67 11.31 0.45
C GLU A 461 10.12 10.45 -0.69
N SER A 462 9.15 10.94 -1.46
CA SER A 462 8.55 10.21 -2.59
C SER A 462 8.14 8.76 -2.22
N ASP A 463 7.35 8.62 -1.16
CA ASP A 463 6.88 7.34 -0.59
C ASP A 463 7.98 6.39 -0.06
N LYS A 464 9.24 6.84 0.03
CA LYS A 464 10.35 6.07 0.59
C LYS A 464 10.85 6.68 1.88
N VAL A 465 11.01 5.84 2.90
CA VAL A 465 11.64 6.24 4.16
C VAL A 465 13.07 6.69 3.89
N VAL A 466 13.40 7.90 4.32
CA VAL A 466 14.74 8.45 4.24
C VAL A 466 15.62 7.70 5.25
N PRO A 467 16.69 7.01 4.80
CA PRO A 467 17.54 6.23 5.70
C PRO A 467 18.05 7.07 6.87
N GLU A 468 18.21 6.44 8.04
CA GLU A 468 18.84 7.05 9.23
C GLU A 468 18.06 8.20 9.88
N THR A 469 16.86 8.51 9.38
CA THR A 469 15.95 9.50 9.98
C THR A 469 15.00 8.91 11.03
N GLN A 470 14.93 7.58 11.13
CA GLN A 470 14.02 6.90 12.06
C GLN A 470 14.40 7.16 13.52
N ARG A 471 13.43 7.55 14.35
CA ARG A 471 13.60 7.79 15.80
C ARG A 471 12.46 7.15 16.56
N VAL A 472 12.77 6.51 17.67
CA VAL A 472 11.77 5.98 18.61
C VAL A 472 11.63 6.97 19.76
N LEU A 473 10.43 7.48 19.98
CA LEU A 473 10.10 8.39 21.08
C LEU A 473 9.34 7.60 22.15
N ARG A 474 9.75 7.72 23.42
CA ARG A 474 9.18 6.99 24.56
C ARG A 474 9.09 7.92 25.76
N PHE A 475 8.07 7.73 26.60
CA PHE A 475 7.96 8.37 27.91
C PHE A 475 8.08 9.91 27.86
N THR A 476 7.54 10.53 26.80
CA THR A 476 7.65 11.98 26.60
C THR A 476 6.36 12.57 26.05
N THR A 477 6.11 13.84 26.37
CA THR A 477 4.98 14.63 25.84
C THR A 477 5.40 15.58 24.71
N GLU A 478 6.71 15.78 24.55
CA GLU A 478 7.31 16.62 23.51
C GLU A 478 8.65 16.06 23.03
N ALA A 479 9.04 16.39 21.80
CA ALA A 479 10.33 16.01 21.25
C ALA A 479 10.85 17.08 20.30
N ASN A 480 12.14 17.42 20.42
CA ASN A 480 12.85 18.30 19.49
C ASN A 480 13.93 17.50 18.77
N LEU A 481 13.88 17.47 17.44
CA LEU A 481 14.76 16.67 16.60
C LEU A 481 15.40 17.57 15.54
N ARG A 482 16.69 17.39 15.30
CA ARG A 482 17.43 18.11 14.27
C ARG A 482 17.96 17.14 13.22
N TYR A 483 17.54 17.34 11.97
CA TYR A 483 18.00 16.59 10.81
C TYR A 483 18.84 17.51 9.92
N ALA A 484 20.17 17.40 10.02
CA ALA A 484 21.11 18.14 9.19
C ALA A 484 21.56 17.31 7.99
N GLY A 485 22.02 17.98 6.93
CA GLY A 485 22.55 17.30 5.74
C GLY A 485 21.46 16.68 4.86
N LEU A 486 20.21 17.11 4.99
CA LEU A 486 19.13 16.63 4.13
C LEU A 486 19.29 17.20 2.72
N LYS A 487 18.97 16.39 1.71
CA LYS A 487 18.97 16.87 0.33
C LYS A 487 17.79 17.83 0.12
N PRO A 488 17.90 18.80 -0.80
CA PRO A 488 16.76 19.63 -1.17
C PRO A 488 15.66 18.76 -1.79
N ALA A 489 14.51 18.65 -1.11
CA ALA A 489 13.37 17.85 -1.53
C ALA A 489 12.11 18.21 -0.71
N THR A 490 10.96 17.68 -1.13
CA THR A 490 9.75 17.68 -0.31
C THR A 490 9.73 16.43 0.55
N TYR A 491 9.62 16.62 1.86
CA TYR A 491 9.55 15.54 2.84
C TYR A 491 8.15 15.48 3.47
N LEU A 492 7.80 14.30 3.98
CA LEU A 492 6.69 14.10 4.91
C LEU A 492 7.27 13.64 6.24
N VAL A 493 6.78 14.19 7.35
CA VAL A 493 7.00 13.60 8.67
C VAL A 493 5.93 12.54 8.88
N GLU A 494 6.36 11.30 9.06
CA GLU A 494 5.47 10.19 9.40
C GLU A 494 5.67 9.80 10.87
N ILE A 495 4.57 9.79 11.63
CA ILE A 495 4.52 9.43 13.04
C ILE A 495 3.57 8.24 13.18
N ILE A 496 4.11 7.11 13.60
CA ILE A 496 3.36 5.88 13.84
C ILE A 496 3.22 5.70 15.35
N VAL A 497 2.00 5.41 15.81
CA VAL A 497 1.74 4.94 17.17
C VAL A 497 2.13 3.47 17.25
N ASP A 498 3.31 3.20 17.80
CA ASP A 498 3.90 1.87 17.94
C ASP A 498 3.37 1.23 19.23
N ALA A 499 2.18 0.63 19.13
CA ALA A 499 1.40 0.19 20.27
C ALA A 499 2.01 -1.03 20.98
N ASN A 500 2.81 -1.82 20.26
CA ASN A 500 3.50 -3.00 20.80
C ASN A 500 4.99 -2.75 21.11
N ALA A 501 5.45 -1.51 20.93
CA ALA A 501 6.79 -1.03 21.24
C ALA A 501 7.95 -1.72 20.48
N ASN A 502 7.70 -2.31 19.32
CA ASN A 502 8.68 -3.10 18.59
C ASN A 502 9.54 -2.30 17.57
N GLY A 503 9.26 -1.00 17.41
CA GLY A 503 10.02 -0.10 16.55
C GLY A 503 9.79 -0.25 15.05
N ARG A 504 8.70 -0.92 14.64
CA ARG A 504 8.23 -1.01 13.25
C ARG A 504 6.73 -0.68 13.17
N TYR A 505 6.18 -0.63 11.97
CA TYR A 505 4.73 -0.59 11.75
C TYR A 505 4.18 -2.01 11.73
N ASP A 506 3.10 -2.27 12.45
CA ASP A 506 2.34 -3.51 12.34
C ASP A 506 0.93 -3.30 11.75
N ALA A 507 0.66 -4.09 10.72
CA ALA A 507 -0.67 -4.21 10.14
C ALA A 507 -1.65 -4.91 11.09
N GLY A 508 -2.93 -4.67 10.85
CA GLY A 508 -4.03 -5.31 11.54
C GLY A 508 -4.08 -6.81 11.28
N ASN A 509 -4.55 -7.55 12.27
CA ASN A 509 -4.70 -8.99 12.19
C ASN A 509 -6.04 -9.40 12.82
N TYR A 510 -6.96 -9.84 11.97
CA TYR A 510 -8.31 -10.25 12.39
C TYR A 510 -8.30 -11.41 13.38
N LEU A 511 -7.45 -12.42 13.16
CA LEU A 511 -7.38 -13.62 14.00
C LEU A 511 -6.83 -13.30 15.39
N LEU A 512 -5.90 -12.34 15.47
CA LEU A 512 -5.36 -11.85 16.74
C LEU A 512 -6.19 -10.71 17.37
N ARG A 513 -7.31 -10.31 16.73
CA ARG A 513 -8.13 -9.15 17.14
C ARG A 513 -7.29 -7.88 17.32
N ARG A 514 -6.28 -7.69 16.48
CA ARG A 514 -5.37 -6.54 16.50
C ARG A 514 -5.74 -5.56 15.39
N GLN A 515 -6.01 -4.30 15.74
CA GLN A 515 -6.16 -3.21 14.77
C GLN A 515 -4.79 -2.81 14.18
N PRO A 516 -4.72 -2.28 12.95
CA PRO A 516 -3.49 -1.71 12.42
C PRO A 516 -3.05 -0.51 13.24
N GLU A 517 -1.74 -0.31 13.34
CA GLU A 517 -1.18 0.84 14.03
C GLU A 517 -1.56 2.16 13.34
N THR A 518 -1.73 3.21 14.14
CA THR A 518 -2.16 4.51 13.61
C THR A 518 -0.98 5.24 13.02
N ILE A 519 -1.10 5.64 11.75
CA ILE A 519 -0.11 6.46 11.05
C ILE A 519 -0.66 7.87 10.85
N ARG A 520 0.14 8.87 11.21
CA ARG A 520 -0.12 10.29 10.93
C ARG A 520 0.99 10.84 10.04
N ARG A 521 0.59 11.51 8.96
CA ARG A 521 1.50 12.09 7.97
C ARG A 521 1.32 13.59 7.93
N PHE A 522 2.42 14.31 8.08
CA PHE A 522 2.44 15.76 8.08
C PHE A 522 3.33 16.23 6.93
N PRO A 523 2.76 16.85 5.87
CA PRO A 523 3.57 17.49 4.86
C PRO A 523 4.28 18.68 5.48
N ILE A 524 5.58 18.79 5.21
CA ILE A 524 6.38 19.94 5.64
C ILE A 524 6.74 20.80 4.45
N GLU A 525 7.15 22.03 4.70
CA GLU A 525 7.63 22.93 3.65
C GLU A 525 8.79 22.27 2.88
N ALA A 526 8.80 22.48 1.55
CA ALA A 526 9.85 21.94 0.70
C ALA A 526 11.22 22.48 1.13
N LEU A 527 12.13 21.57 1.51
CA LEU A 527 13.45 21.92 1.97
C LEU A 527 14.33 22.33 0.79
N ARG A 528 14.97 23.49 0.87
CA ARG A 528 15.91 23.97 -0.15
C ARG A 528 17.36 23.92 0.36
N ALA A 529 18.28 24.04 -0.58
CA ALA A 529 19.70 24.11 -0.28
C ALA A 529 20.01 25.33 0.60
N ASN A 530 20.85 25.14 1.63
CA ASN A 530 21.24 26.16 2.60
C ASN A 530 20.08 26.75 3.42
N TRP A 531 18.94 26.05 3.49
CA TRP A 531 17.80 26.47 4.32
C TRP A 531 17.81 25.72 5.65
N GLU A 532 17.38 26.43 6.68
CA GLU A 532 16.99 25.87 7.97
C GLU A 532 15.48 26.07 8.11
N VAL A 533 14.75 24.96 8.24
CA VAL A 533 13.29 24.95 8.37
C VAL A 533 12.93 24.52 9.78
N ASP A 534 12.17 25.35 10.48
CA ASP A 534 11.61 25.06 11.79
C ASP A 534 10.14 24.65 11.65
N GLU A 535 9.85 23.37 11.87
CA GLU A 535 8.51 22.81 11.77
C GLU A 535 7.97 22.44 13.15
N LYS A 536 6.69 22.72 13.41
CA LYS A 536 6.02 22.36 14.67
C LYS A 536 4.77 21.54 14.42
N ILE A 537 4.76 20.31 14.93
CA ILE A 537 3.63 19.38 14.82
C ILE A 537 2.98 19.23 16.19
N ASN A 538 1.65 19.39 16.24
CA ASN A 538 0.85 19.09 17.42
C ASN A 538 -0.09 17.92 17.12
N LEU A 539 0.07 16.82 17.86
CA LEU A 539 -0.73 15.60 17.66
C LEU A 539 -2.15 15.69 18.24
N ILE A 540 -2.47 16.66 19.09
CA ILE A 540 -3.81 16.75 19.70
C ILE A 540 -4.78 17.53 18.80
N SER A 541 -4.30 18.39 17.90
CA SER A 541 -5.14 19.32 17.12
C SER A 541 -5.56 18.80 15.74
N SER A 542 -5.50 17.49 15.48
CA SER A 542 -5.86 16.88 14.20
C SER A 542 -6.79 15.69 14.41
N GLU A 543 -8.05 15.99 14.73
CA GLU A 543 -9.20 15.07 14.59
C GLU A 543 -10.21 15.65 13.61
#